data_AF-W2MGG0-F1
#
_entry.id   AF-W2MGG0-F1
#
_cell.length_a   1.000
_cell.length_b   1.000
_cell.length_c   1.000
_cell.angle_alpha   90.00
_cell.angle_beta   90.00
_cell.angle_gamma   90.00
#
_symmetry.space_group_name_H-M   'P 1'
#
loop_
_entity.id
_entity.type
_entity.pdbx_description
1 polymer ?
#
loop_
_entity_poly.entity_id
_entity_poly.type
_entity_poly.pdbx_seq_one_letter_code
_entity_poly.pdbx_strand_id
1 'polypeptide(L)'
;MGVSLIRELRCLGNTELIQVYHCFPNEMSDESRALLTRNDSKVEIVDVCTEILSKDGPENLFLGDKKLAKAFQNYWIKPLALYHTKIREVILVDGDAVLMRDPSVLRLMSGYQRTGTTFFRDRIAKMNRFLNKKREDGKPYIKHLVDSFPYKKLGLKGPKPSEELKNTFSWRGDTGHEMDSSMVLVDKTRAGKAMEVLKELIFNTRFHLQFSWGDKEAFWLAYELAHQDYFFSPWGLSLLESVPNNDLAHPNTMCGSMAHFLPTENETDTAELLYVNGKALLEPFPSGVEKTVKGKRSRMFNLNPTHLTPRYRHDDFDLATSKSFECMDNLGSVPLPHYFFGRLLRRRFHYFAAETNAYEALGDCPERTG
;
A
#
# COMPACT_ATOMS: atom_id res chain seq x y z
N MET A 1 -15.11 -4.42 -4.91
CA MET A 1 -14.17 -3.38 -4.39
C MET A 1 -13.41 -2.62 -5.49
N GLY A 2 -12.70 -3.31 -6.40
CA GLY A 2 -11.92 -2.62 -7.45
C GLY A 2 -12.76 -1.72 -8.36
N VAL A 3 -13.90 -2.21 -8.84
CA VAL A 3 -14.88 -1.43 -9.64
C VAL A 3 -15.20 -0.09 -8.99
N SER A 4 -15.51 -0.11 -7.70
CA SER A 4 -15.92 1.07 -6.98
C SER A 4 -14.76 2.02 -6.66
N LEU A 5 -13.51 1.53 -6.63
CA LEU A 5 -12.31 2.38 -6.54
C LEU A 5 -12.10 3.13 -7.86
N ILE A 6 -12.23 2.43 -8.99
CA ILE A 6 -12.14 3.02 -10.33
C ILE A 6 -13.16 4.16 -10.47
N ARG A 7 -14.42 3.92 -10.07
CA ARG A 7 -15.45 4.97 -10.09
C ARG A 7 -15.08 6.15 -9.20
N GLU A 8 -14.61 5.89 -7.98
CA GLU A 8 -14.20 6.97 -7.07
C GLU A 8 -13.05 7.80 -7.66
N LEU A 9 -12.04 7.18 -8.29
CA LEU A 9 -10.97 7.89 -8.98
C LEU A 9 -11.52 8.81 -10.08
N ARG A 10 -12.47 8.33 -10.90
CA ARG A 10 -13.12 9.17 -11.92
C ARG A 10 -13.91 10.32 -11.31
N CYS A 11 -14.66 10.08 -10.23
CA CYS A 11 -15.38 11.11 -9.49
C CYS A 11 -14.47 12.12 -8.77
N LEU A 12 -13.19 11.80 -8.60
CA LEU A 12 -12.17 12.73 -8.11
C LEU A 12 -11.45 13.48 -9.24
N GLY A 13 -11.84 13.25 -10.49
CA GLY A 13 -11.30 13.93 -11.67
C GLY A 13 -10.14 13.19 -12.36
N ASN A 14 -9.76 12.00 -11.89
CA ASN A 14 -8.67 11.26 -12.52
C ASN A 14 -9.09 10.77 -13.92
N THR A 15 -8.32 11.12 -14.94
CA THR A 15 -8.57 10.71 -16.34
C THR A 15 -7.46 9.81 -16.90
N GLU A 16 -6.59 9.29 -16.03
CA GLU A 16 -5.44 8.50 -16.42
C GLU A 16 -5.81 7.05 -16.74
N LEU A 17 -4.89 6.36 -17.43
CA LEU A 17 -4.98 4.93 -17.67
C LEU A 17 -4.94 4.18 -16.34
N ILE A 18 -5.89 3.26 -16.13
CA ILE A 18 -5.92 2.36 -14.99
C ILE A 18 -5.69 0.94 -15.49
N GLN A 19 -4.68 0.26 -14.97
CA GLN A 19 -4.42 -1.15 -15.27
C GLN A 19 -4.78 -2.02 -14.05
N VAL A 20 -5.65 -3.00 -14.26
CA VAL A 20 -6.03 -4.00 -13.26
C VAL A 20 -5.28 -5.29 -13.55
N TYR A 21 -4.30 -5.60 -12.71
CA TYR A 21 -3.46 -6.77 -12.86
C TYR A 21 -4.07 -8.00 -12.17
N HIS A 22 -4.03 -9.14 -12.85
CA HIS A 22 -4.35 -10.46 -12.29
C HIS A 22 -3.46 -11.53 -12.94
N CYS A 23 -3.59 -12.77 -12.49
CA CYS A 23 -2.84 -13.92 -12.94
C CYS A 23 -3.75 -15.09 -13.32
N PHE A 24 -3.66 -15.51 -14.59
CA PHE A 24 -4.46 -16.54 -15.24
C PHE A 24 -5.93 -16.17 -15.47
N PRO A 25 -6.56 -16.72 -16.53
CA PRO A 25 -7.95 -16.37 -16.87
C PRO A 25 -8.95 -16.67 -15.76
N ASN A 26 -8.77 -17.81 -15.08
CA ASN A 26 -9.71 -18.33 -14.07
C ASN A 26 -9.68 -17.56 -12.73
N GLU A 27 -8.75 -16.63 -12.51
CA GLU A 27 -8.73 -15.83 -11.28
C GLU A 27 -9.86 -14.79 -11.25
N MET A 28 -10.34 -14.36 -12.41
CA MET A 28 -11.38 -13.34 -12.53
C MET A 28 -12.43 -13.75 -13.56
N SER A 29 -13.70 -13.77 -13.13
CA SER A 29 -14.83 -14.13 -13.99
C SER A 29 -15.07 -13.10 -15.10
N ASP A 30 -15.74 -13.52 -16.17
CA ASP A 30 -16.08 -12.63 -17.30
C ASP A 30 -17.01 -11.48 -16.86
N GLU A 31 -17.91 -11.72 -15.89
CA GLU A 31 -18.77 -10.69 -15.32
C GLU A 31 -17.94 -9.63 -14.56
N SER A 32 -16.94 -10.07 -13.79
CA SER A 32 -16.05 -9.15 -13.07
C SER A 32 -15.21 -8.30 -14.04
N ARG A 33 -14.74 -8.91 -15.13
CA ARG A 33 -13.99 -8.22 -16.20
C ARG A 33 -14.85 -7.16 -16.89
N ALA A 34 -16.08 -7.54 -17.27
CA ALA A 34 -17.03 -6.63 -17.88
C ALA A 34 -17.39 -5.47 -16.92
N LEU A 35 -17.52 -5.75 -15.63
CA LEU A 35 -17.86 -4.73 -14.64
C LEU A 35 -16.71 -3.73 -14.39
N LEU A 36 -15.47 -4.20 -14.33
CA LEU A 36 -14.29 -3.33 -14.15
C LEU A 36 -14.12 -2.32 -15.31
N THR A 37 -14.40 -2.77 -16.54
CA THR A 37 -14.25 -1.98 -17.76
C THR A 37 -15.52 -1.22 -18.18
N ARG A 38 -16.65 -1.46 -17.48
CA ARG A 38 -17.95 -0.85 -17.80
C ARG A 38 -17.83 0.67 -17.90
N ASN A 39 -18.24 1.24 -19.03
CA ASN A 39 -18.27 2.69 -19.26
C ASN A 39 -16.92 3.40 -18.96
N ASP A 40 -15.79 2.71 -19.10
CA ASP A 40 -14.47 3.32 -18.93
C ASP A 40 -13.47 2.69 -19.90
N SER A 41 -13.27 3.34 -21.04
CA SER A 41 -12.34 2.90 -22.08
C SER A 41 -10.87 3.05 -21.69
N LYS A 42 -10.56 3.64 -20.53
CA LYS A 42 -9.21 3.81 -19.99
C LYS A 42 -8.90 2.82 -18.86
N VAL A 43 -9.68 1.74 -18.76
CA VAL A 43 -9.38 0.61 -17.87
C VAL A 43 -8.91 -0.57 -18.71
N GLU A 44 -7.70 -1.05 -18.43
CA GLU A 44 -7.13 -2.26 -19.03
C GLU A 44 -7.06 -3.37 -17.98
N ILE A 45 -7.40 -4.59 -18.36
CA ILE A 45 -7.22 -5.78 -17.52
C ILE A 45 -6.03 -6.56 -18.07
N VAL A 46 -5.03 -6.81 -17.22
CA VAL A 46 -3.75 -7.41 -17.62
C VAL A 46 -3.58 -8.77 -16.93
N ASP A 47 -3.58 -9.86 -17.72
CA ASP A 47 -3.18 -11.19 -17.25
C ASP A 47 -1.66 -11.33 -17.32
N VAL A 48 -0.98 -10.76 -16.32
CA VAL A 48 0.48 -10.67 -16.33
C VAL A 48 1.16 -12.05 -16.30
N CYS A 49 0.52 -13.03 -15.65
CA CYS A 49 1.08 -14.37 -15.57
C CYS A 49 1.06 -15.08 -16.94
N THR A 50 -0.08 -15.04 -17.64
CA THR A 50 -0.21 -15.63 -18.98
C THR A 50 0.67 -14.90 -19.99
N GLU A 51 0.69 -13.56 -19.96
CA GLU A 51 1.51 -12.75 -20.86
C GLU A 51 3.00 -13.09 -20.74
N ILE A 52 3.55 -13.12 -19.52
CA ILE A 52 4.97 -13.44 -19.31
C ILE A 52 5.28 -14.90 -19.64
N LEU A 53 4.41 -15.86 -19.29
CA LEU A 53 4.60 -17.28 -19.61
C LEU A 53 4.63 -17.54 -21.13
N SER A 54 3.92 -16.71 -21.91
CA SER A 54 3.88 -16.82 -23.37
C SER A 54 5.13 -16.28 -24.08
N LYS A 55 6.03 -15.60 -23.35
CA LYS A 55 7.28 -15.09 -23.91
C LYS A 55 8.32 -16.19 -24.07
N ASP A 56 9.28 -15.95 -24.95
CA ASP A 56 10.45 -16.78 -25.15
C ASP A 56 11.70 -16.15 -24.50
N GLY A 57 12.68 -17.00 -24.18
CA GLY A 57 14.00 -16.55 -23.73
C GLY A 57 13.95 -15.72 -22.42
N PRO A 58 14.81 -14.68 -22.29
CA PRO A 58 14.94 -13.89 -21.05
C PRO A 58 13.69 -13.11 -20.62
N GLU A 59 12.73 -12.89 -21.53
CA GLU A 59 11.47 -12.22 -21.23
C GLU A 59 10.48 -13.13 -20.49
N ASN A 60 10.63 -14.45 -20.60
CA ASN A 60 9.89 -15.41 -19.80
C ASN A 60 10.45 -15.46 -18.38
N LEU A 61 10.03 -14.52 -17.53
CA LEU A 61 10.53 -14.42 -16.15
C LEU A 61 10.21 -15.66 -15.31
N PHE A 62 9.21 -16.44 -15.71
CA PHE A 62 8.82 -17.68 -15.04
C PHE A 62 9.58 -18.90 -15.55
N LEU A 63 10.38 -18.77 -16.61
CA LEU A 63 11.11 -19.87 -17.26
C LEU A 63 10.19 -21.06 -17.62
N GLY A 64 8.94 -20.76 -18.01
CA GLY A 64 7.90 -21.76 -18.27
C GLY A 64 7.29 -22.43 -17.03
N ASP A 65 7.74 -22.09 -15.81
CA ASP A 65 7.21 -22.68 -14.57
C ASP A 65 5.88 -22.03 -14.15
N LYS A 66 4.77 -22.72 -14.46
CA LYS A 66 3.42 -22.32 -14.03
C LYS A 66 3.26 -22.28 -12.51
N LYS A 67 4.00 -23.07 -11.73
CA LYS A 67 3.92 -23.02 -10.25
C LYS A 67 4.52 -21.73 -9.73
N LEU A 68 5.65 -21.30 -10.30
CA LEU A 68 6.27 -20.02 -9.98
C LEU A 68 5.35 -18.85 -10.33
N ALA A 69 4.68 -18.89 -11.48
CA ALA A 69 3.67 -17.89 -11.86
C ALA A 69 2.49 -17.85 -10.86
N LYS A 70 1.94 -19.02 -10.47
CA LYS A 70 0.88 -19.09 -9.44
C LYS A 70 1.29 -18.50 -8.09
N ALA A 71 2.59 -18.49 -7.75
CA ALA A 71 3.07 -17.85 -6.53
C ALA A 71 2.89 -16.32 -6.50
N PHE A 72 2.49 -15.71 -7.62
CA PHE A 72 2.11 -14.29 -7.72
C PHE A 72 0.60 -14.02 -7.59
N GLN A 73 -0.26 -15.04 -7.44
CA GLN A 73 -1.70 -14.86 -7.15
C GLN A 73 -1.94 -14.44 -5.68
N ASN A 74 -1.33 -13.34 -5.27
CA ASN A 74 -1.39 -12.72 -3.94
C ASN A 74 -0.78 -11.30 -4.01
N TYR A 75 -0.46 -10.70 -2.86
CA TYR A 75 0.13 -9.36 -2.75
C TYR A 75 1.33 -9.10 -3.67
N TRP A 76 2.15 -10.12 -3.95
CA TRP A 76 3.33 -9.98 -4.80
C TRP A 76 3.01 -9.66 -6.27
N ILE A 77 1.74 -9.74 -6.70
CA ILE A 77 1.35 -9.24 -8.01
C ILE A 77 1.61 -7.74 -8.17
N LYS A 78 1.56 -6.94 -7.09
CA LYS A 78 1.80 -5.49 -7.16
C LYS A 78 3.22 -5.14 -7.65
N PRO A 79 4.31 -5.66 -7.05
CA PRO A 79 5.64 -5.39 -7.57
C PRO A 79 5.89 -6.04 -8.94
N LEU A 80 5.25 -7.17 -9.25
CA LEU A 80 5.28 -7.72 -10.61
C LEU A 80 4.62 -6.77 -11.61
N ALA A 81 3.47 -6.17 -11.26
CA ALA A 81 2.77 -5.19 -12.07
C ALA A 81 3.62 -3.95 -12.32
N LEU A 82 4.26 -3.40 -11.28
CA LEU A 82 5.18 -2.28 -11.39
C LEU A 82 6.35 -2.60 -12.33
N TYR A 83 6.95 -3.79 -12.20
CA TYR A 83 8.02 -4.21 -13.10
C TYR A 83 7.53 -4.34 -14.54
N HIS A 84 6.39 -5.01 -14.75
CA HIS A 84 5.82 -5.36 -16.05
C HIS A 84 5.29 -4.15 -16.84
N THR A 85 4.57 -3.23 -16.21
CA THR A 85 3.88 -2.15 -16.92
C THR A 85 4.83 -1.26 -17.70
N LYS A 86 4.39 -0.76 -18.85
CA LYS A 86 5.12 0.23 -19.65
C LYS A 86 4.83 1.67 -19.22
N ILE A 87 3.90 1.88 -18.29
CA ILE A 87 3.62 3.20 -17.70
C ILE A 87 4.89 3.71 -17.00
N ARG A 88 5.24 4.98 -17.24
CA ARG A 88 6.44 5.60 -16.68
C ARG A 88 6.26 6.01 -15.23
N GLU A 89 5.21 6.80 -14.96
CA GLU A 89 4.87 7.30 -13.63
C GLU A 89 3.67 6.53 -13.08
N VAL A 90 3.96 5.52 -12.28
CA VAL A 90 2.98 4.55 -11.77
C VAL A 90 2.53 4.96 -10.37
N ILE A 91 1.21 4.91 -10.14
CA ILE A 91 0.61 4.92 -8.80
C ILE A 91 -0.08 3.57 -8.61
N LEU A 92 0.45 2.73 -7.73
CA LEU A 92 -0.24 1.52 -7.27
C LEU A 92 -1.17 1.90 -6.11
N VAL A 93 -2.39 1.38 -6.10
CA VAL A 93 -3.38 1.63 -5.04
C VAL A 93 -4.15 0.36 -4.71
N ASP A 94 -4.37 0.10 -3.43
CA ASP A 94 -5.14 -1.04 -2.97
C ASP A 94 -6.63 -0.87 -3.25
N GLY A 95 -7.30 -1.96 -3.61
CA GLY A 95 -8.73 -1.94 -3.96
C GLY A 95 -9.65 -1.46 -2.84
N ASP A 96 -9.20 -1.51 -1.59
CA ASP A 96 -9.91 -1.08 -0.37
C ASP A 96 -9.42 0.27 0.18
N ALA A 97 -8.68 1.06 -0.62
CA ALA A 97 -8.41 2.45 -0.31
C ALA A 97 -9.65 3.34 -0.52
N VAL A 98 -9.79 4.32 0.37
CA VAL A 98 -10.76 5.42 0.31
C VAL A 98 -9.96 6.71 0.18
N LEU A 99 -10.04 7.33 -1.00
CA LEU A 99 -9.24 8.50 -1.37
C LEU A 99 -10.02 9.79 -1.08
N MET A 100 -9.33 10.80 -0.56
CA MET A 100 -9.93 12.12 -0.30
C MET A 100 -9.83 13.05 -1.51
N ARG A 101 -8.86 12.79 -2.39
CA ARG A 101 -8.59 13.52 -3.64
C ARG A 101 -7.87 12.63 -4.66
N ASP A 102 -7.78 13.11 -5.90
CA ASP A 102 -7.00 12.45 -6.95
C ASP A 102 -5.53 12.30 -6.49
N PRO A 103 -4.98 11.07 -6.41
CA PRO A 103 -3.62 10.83 -5.97
C PRO A 103 -2.56 11.36 -6.95
N SER A 104 -2.93 11.77 -8.17
CA SER A 104 -2.02 12.42 -9.12
C SER A 104 -1.33 13.66 -8.53
N VAL A 105 -1.96 14.34 -7.56
CA VAL A 105 -1.40 15.49 -6.83
C VAL A 105 -0.05 15.20 -6.18
N LEU A 106 0.22 13.94 -5.83
CA LEU A 106 1.47 13.54 -5.19
C LEU A 106 2.68 13.73 -6.12
N ARG A 107 2.49 13.75 -7.44
CA ARG A 107 3.56 14.04 -8.40
C ARG A 107 4.07 15.48 -8.30
N LEU A 108 3.27 16.38 -7.73
CA LEU A 108 3.62 17.78 -7.48
C LEU A 108 4.40 17.99 -6.18
N MET A 109 4.45 16.97 -5.30
CA MET A 109 5.12 17.08 -4.01
C MET A 109 6.64 17.05 -4.19
N SER A 110 7.36 17.83 -3.38
CA SER A 110 8.82 18.00 -3.47
C SER A 110 9.57 16.66 -3.38
N GLY A 111 9.14 15.76 -2.51
CA GLY A 111 9.73 14.42 -2.38
C GLY A 111 9.68 13.62 -3.68
N TYR A 112 8.51 13.58 -4.35
CA TYR A 112 8.36 12.92 -5.64
C TYR A 112 9.16 13.62 -6.74
N GLN A 113 9.11 14.95 -6.82
CA GLN A 113 9.87 15.70 -7.81
C GLN A 113 11.38 15.44 -7.66
N ARG A 114 11.89 15.29 -6.44
CA ARG A 114 13.30 15.06 -6.14
C ARG A 114 13.79 13.63 -6.38
N THR A 115 12.98 12.61 -6.10
CA THR A 115 13.44 11.20 -6.16
C THR A 115 12.69 10.35 -7.20
N GLY A 116 11.54 10.80 -7.67
CA GLY A 116 10.63 10.02 -8.51
C GLY A 116 9.87 8.97 -7.71
N THR A 117 9.89 9.02 -6.38
CA THR A 117 9.18 8.06 -5.53
C THR A 117 8.38 8.74 -4.44
N THR A 118 7.33 8.07 -3.96
CA THR A 118 6.69 8.41 -2.70
C THR A 118 6.17 7.14 -2.06
N PHE A 119 6.73 6.84 -0.89
CA PHE A 119 6.38 5.68 -0.05
C PHE A 119 5.79 6.16 1.27
N PHE A 120 4.94 5.34 1.89
CA PHE A 120 4.29 5.65 3.16
C PHE A 120 4.79 4.70 4.26
N ARG A 121 4.88 5.18 5.49
CA ARG A 121 5.39 4.40 6.63
C ARG A 121 4.31 3.44 7.15
N ASP A 122 4.66 2.20 7.51
CA ASP A 122 3.72 1.34 8.25
C ASP A 122 3.76 1.71 9.75
N ARG A 123 2.97 0.97 10.54
CA ARG A 123 2.96 1.03 11.99
C ARG A 123 4.29 0.57 12.54
N ILE A 124 4.83 1.37 13.45
CA ILE A 124 5.99 0.98 14.25
C ILE A 124 5.48 0.08 15.37
N ALA A 125 5.70 -1.23 15.21
CA ALA A 125 5.40 -2.19 16.26
C ALA A 125 6.56 -3.17 16.51
N LYS A 126 6.81 -3.42 17.80
CA LYS A 126 7.77 -4.43 18.23
C LYS A 126 7.32 -5.81 17.77
N MET A 127 8.06 -6.39 16.83
CA MET A 127 7.83 -7.74 16.35
C MET A 127 9.13 -8.41 15.93
N ASN A 128 9.29 -9.69 16.27
CA ASN A 128 10.40 -10.53 15.81
C ASN A 128 9.97 -11.30 14.55
N ARG A 129 9.64 -10.56 13.48
CA ARG A 129 9.20 -11.08 12.18
C ARG A 129 9.75 -10.19 11.06
N PHE A 130 9.72 -10.70 9.83
CA PHE A 130 10.07 -9.96 8.63
C PHE A 130 11.46 -9.33 8.73
N LEU A 131 11.62 -8.03 8.49
CA LEU A 131 12.90 -7.33 8.57
C LEU A 131 13.61 -7.50 9.92
N ASN A 132 12.85 -7.63 11.00
CA ASN A 132 13.38 -7.74 12.36
C ASN A 132 13.48 -9.19 12.86
N LYS A 133 13.16 -10.18 12.03
CA LYS A 133 13.36 -11.58 12.42
C LYS A 133 14.86 -11.80 12.65
N LYS A 134 15.23 -12.27 13.85
CA LYS A 134 16.62 -12.61 14.15
C LYS A 134 17.00 -13.94 13.50
N ARG A 135 18.18 -13.97 12.87
CA ARG A 135 18.84 -15.22 12.43
C ARG A 135 19.53 -15.90 13.61
N GLU A 136 20.08 -17.09 13.36
CA GLU A 136 20.85 -17.86 14.34
C GLU A 136 22.07 -17.08 14.87
N ASP A 137 22.69 -16.25 14.02
CA ASP A 137 23.79 -15.33 14.38
C ASP A 137 23.34 -14.08 15.16
N GLY A 138 22.05 -13.99 15.49
CA GLY A 138 21.43 -12.86 16.19
C GLY A 138 21.18 -11.62 15.33
N LYS A 139 21.64 -11.57 14.07
CA LYS A 139 21.42 -10.43 13.18
C LYS A 139 19.96 -10.37 12.70
N PRO A 140 19.33 -9.19 12.68
CA PRO A 140 18.05 -8.98 11.99
C PRO A 140 18.15 -9.29 10.50
N TYR A 141 17.05 -9.77 9.91
CA TYR A 141 16.95 -10.07 8.48
C TYR A 141 17.32 -8.90 7.58
N ILE A 142 16.99 -7.65 7.93
CA ILE A 142 17.36 -6.48 7.12
C ILE A 142 18.88 -6.35 6.97
N LYS A 143 19.64 -6.52 8.06
CA LYS A 143 21.11 -6.44 8.03
C LYS A 143 21.69 -7.57 7.20
N HIS A 144 21.17 -8.78 7.38
CA HIS A 144 21.59 -9.91 6.55
C HIS A 144 21.26 -9.72 5.07
N LEU A 145 20.06 -9.23 4.75
CA LEU A 145 19.61 -8.97 3.39
C LEU A 145 20.55 -7.96 2.72
N VAL A 146 20.87 -6.84 3.38
CA VAL A 146 21.84 -5.86 2.87
C VAL A 146 23.23 -6.48 2.73
N ASP A 147 23.74 -7.19 3.74
CA ASP A 147 25.09 -7.77 3.72
C ASP A 147 25.27 -8.82 2.60
N SER A 148 24.22 -9.62 2.32
CA SER A 148 24.28 -10.79 1.44
C SER A 148 23.63 -10.61 0.06
N PHE A 149 23.03 -9.45 -0.22
CA PHE A 149 22.39 -9.20 -1.50
C PHE A 149 23.40 -9.37 -2.66
N PRO A 150 23.03 -10.01 -3.79
CA PRO A 150 23.95 -10.31 -4.87
C PRO A 150 24.27 -9.09 -5.75
N TYR A 151 24.82 -8.01 -5.18
CA TYR A 151 25.14 -6.76 -5.88
C TYR A 151 25.91 -6.99 -7.19
N LYS A 152 26.95 -7.84 -7.16
CA LYS A 152 27.78 -8.13 -8.34
C LYS A 152 26.98 -8.72 -9.52
N LYS A 153 25.94 -9.51 -9.25
CA LYS A 153 25.06 -10.09 -10.28
C LYS A 153 24.35 -9.01 -11.09
N LEU A 154 24.07 -7.86 -10.47
CA LEU A 154 23.36 -6.73 -11.07
C LEU A 154 24.30 -5.58 -11.47
N GLY A 155 25.62 -5.80 -11.45
CA GLY A 155 26.62 -4.78 -11.76
C GLY A 155 26.76 -3.69 -10.70
N LEU A 156 26.30 -3.94 -9.47
CA LEU A 156 26.37 -3.01 -8.35
C LEU A 156 27.58 -3.32 -7.45
N LYS A 157 28.06 -2.29 -6.75
CA LYS A 157 29.04 -2.42 -5.65
C LYS A 157 28.29 -2.42 -4.32
N GLY A 158 28.77 -3.15 -3.32
CA GLY A 158 28.11 -3.21 -2.02
C GLY A 158 28.67 -4.31 -1.12
N PRO A 159 28.17 -4.43 0.12
CA PRO A 159 27.09 -3.64 0.72
C PRO A 159 27.47 -2.19 1.02
N LYS A 160 26.51 -1.26 0.93
CA LYS A 160 26.69 0.17 1.29
C LYS A 160 25.35 0.76 1.77
N PRO A 161 24.89 0.43 2.99
CA PRO A 161 23.63 0.95 3.52
C PRO A 161 23.66 2.49 3.60
N SER A 162 22.59 3.13 3.13
CA SER A 162 22.41 4.58 3.18
C SER A 162 22.28 5.11 4.61
N GLU A 163 22.50 6.41 4.81
CA GLU A 163 22.20 7.04 6.11
C GLU A 163 20.71 7.02 6.41
N GLU A 164 19.85 7.14 5.38
CA GLU A 164 18.40 7.00 5.54
C GLU A 164 18.04 5.62 6.10
N LEU A 165 18.54 4.53 5.50
CA LEU A 165 18.32 3.18 6.00
C LEU A 165 18.80 3.03 7.45
N LYS A 166 19.99 3.54 7.77
CA LYS A 166 20.56 3.40 9.12
C LYS A 166 19.70 4.05 10.21
N ASN A 167 18.93 5.07 9.86
CA ASN A 167 18.04 5.79 10.77
C ASN A 167 16.66 5.13 10.92
N THR A 168 16.31 4.15 10.08
CA THR A 168 15.01 3.47 10.16
C THR A 168 14.83 2.64 11.44
N PHE A 169 13.58 2.52 11.91
CA PHE A 169 13.24 1.64 13.02
C PHE A 169 13.54 0.16 12.70
N SER A 170 13.34 -0.27 11.46
CA SER A 170 13.65 -1.64 11.05
C SER A 170 15.16 -1.95 11.10
N TRP A 171 16.04 -1.02 10.70
CA TRP A 171 17.49 -1.22 10.80
C TRP A 171 18.00 -1.31 12.24
N ARG A 172 17.42 -0.51 13.14
CA ARG A 172 17.69 -0.57 14.59
C ARG A 172 17.20 -1.87 15.23
N GLY A 173 16.27 -2.56 14.58
CA GLY A 173 15.65 -3.79 15.08
C GLY A 173 14.45 -3.54 15.99
N ASP A 174 13.81 -2.38 15.84
CA ASP A 174 12.65 -1.99 16.65
C ASP A 174 11.33 -2.47 16.04
N THR A 175 11.27 -2.62 14.71
CA THR A 175 10.06 -3.06 14.01
C THR A 175 10.35 -3.96 12.81
N GLY A 176 9.41 -4.84 12.51
CA GLY A 176 9.48 -5.74 11.34
C GLY A 176 8.93 -5.12 10.05
N HIS A 177 8.27 -3.96 10.12
CA HIS A 177 7.64 -3.27 9.00
C HIS A 177 8.10 -1.83 8.92
N GLU A 178 8.48 -1.39 7.73
CA GLU A 178 8.87 0.00 7.48
C GLU A 178 7.83 0.69 6.59
N MET A 179 7.34 -0.02 5.57
CA MET A 179 6.51 0.55 4.52
C MET A 179 5.07 0.03 4.53
N ASP A 180 4.11 0.93 4.34
CA ASP A 180 2.75 0.62 3.91
C ASP A 180 2.67 0.67 2.38
N SER A 181 2.28 -0.44 1.73
CA SER A 181 2.09 -0.52 0.27
C SER A 181 0.65 -0.33 -0.19
N SER A 182 -0.21 0.24 0.65
CA SER A 182 -1.58 0.61 0.26
C SER A 182 -1.60 1.63 -0.89
N MET A 183 -0.53 2.44 -0.99
CA MET A 183 -0.25 3.32 -2.12
C MET A 183 1.25 3.40 -2.37
N VAL A 184 1.68 3.27 -3.63
CA VAL A 184 3.10 3.32 -4.02
C VAL A 184 3.26 4.16 -5.27
N LEU A 185 4.14 5.15 -5.24
CA LEU A 185 4.41 6.01 -6.39
C LEU A 185 5.84 5.83 -6.88
N VAL A 186 5.99 5.59 -8.18
CA VAL A 186 7.28 5.35 -8.83
C VAL A 186 7.30 5.95 -10.23
N ASP A 187 8.27 6.82 -10.49
CA ASP A 187 8.75 7.16 -11.84
C ASP A 187 9.85 6.17 -12.24
N LYS A 188 9.49 5.23 -13.11
CA LYS A 188 10.39 4.20 -13.62
C LYS A 188 11.53 4.77 -14.46
N THR A 189 11.40 5.98 -15.02
CA THR A 189 12.46 6.59 -15.83
C THR A 189 13.64 7.06 -14.98
N ARG A 190 13.43 7.21 -13.67
CA ARG A 190 14.42 7.65 -12.68
C ARG A 190 14.85 6.54 -11.74
N ALA A 191 14.37 5.32 -11.94
CA ALA A 191 14.59 4.19 -11.04
C ALA A 191 16.01 3.61 -11.10
N GLY A 192 16.86 4.02 -12.05
CA GLY A 192 18.20 3.44 -12.23
C GLY A 192 18.15 1.91 -12.30
N LYS A 193 18.83 1.24 -11.37
CA LYS A 193 18.83 -0.23 -11.24
C LYS A 193 17.72 -0.79 -10.33
N ALA A 194 16.89 0.05 -9.72
CA ALA A 194 15.89 -0.39 -8.75
C ALA A 194 14.87 -1.38 -9.33
N MET A 195 14.45 -1.24 -10.59
CA MET A 195 13.53 -2.22 -11.20
C MET A 195 14.17 -3.60 -11.41
N GLU A 196 15.48 -3.65 -11.70
CA GLU A 196 16.22 -4.92 -11.80
C GLU A 196 16.41 -5.56 -10.43
N VAL A 197 16.69 -4.74 -9.40
CA VAL A 197 16.74 -5.18 -8.00
C VAL A 197 15.37 -5.68 -7.53
N LEU A 198 14.28 -4.98 -7.87
CA LEU A 198 12.91 -5.39 -7.54
C LEU A 198 12.61 -6.77 -8.14
N LYS A 199 12.99 -7.00 -9.40
CA LYS A 199 12.89 -8.31 -10.04
C LYS A 199 13.66 -9.38 -9.25
N GLU A 200 14.90 -9.11 -8.83
CA GLU A 200 15.68 -10.06 -8.02
C GLU A 200 15.00 -10.35 -6.67
N LEU A 201 14.48 -9.32 -6.01
CA LEU A 201 13.77 -9.45 -4.72
C LEU A 201 12.55 -10.35 -4.85
N ILE A 202 11.72 -10.17 -5.89
CA ILE A 202 10.46 -10.89 -6.05
C ILE A 202 10.58 -12.25 -6.74
N PHE A 203 11.63 -12.50 -7.52
CA PHE A 203 11.82 -13.80 -8.18
C PHE A 203 12.78 -14.73 -7.44
N ASN A 204 13.71 -14.20 -6.63
CA ASN A 204 14.73 -14.99 -5.95
C ASN A 204 14.70 -14.77 -4.43
N THR A 205 14.98 -13.55 -3.96
CA THR A 205 15.22 -13.30 -2.52
C THR A 205 14.03 -13.69 -1.63
N ARG A 206 12.80 -13.36 -2.03
CA ARG A 206 11.60 -13.63 -1.21
C ARG A 206 11.36 -15.11 -0.91
N PHE A 207 11.87 -16.02 -1.74
CA PHE A 207 11.68 -17.46 -1.56
C PHE A 207 12.66 -18.05 -0.55
N HIS A 208 13.76 -17.36 -0.28
CA HIS A 208 14.77 -17.76 0.70
C HIS A 208 14.67 -16.94 1.99
N LEU A 209 14.19 -15.70 1.89
CA LEU A 209 14.06 -14.79 3.02
C LEU A 209 12.65 -14.19 3.06
N GLN A 210 11.91 -14.51 4.11
CA GLN A 210 10.62 -13.90 4.39
C GLN A 210 10.80 -12.51 5.01
N PHE A 211 11.29 -11.55 4.22
CA PHE A 211 11.65 -10.20 4.68
C PHE A 211 10.45 -9.24 4.79
N SER A 212 9.27 -9.61 4.30
CA SER A 212 8.09 -8.73 4.27
C SER A 212 6.79 -9.49 4.52
N TRP A 213 5.77 -8.79 5.03
CA TRP A 213 4.39 -9.25 4.94
C TRP A 213 3.88 -8.96 3.53
N GLY A 214 3.92 -9.98 2.66
CA GLY A 214 3.59 -9.77 1.25
C GLY A 214 4.68 -8.94 0.58
N ASP A 215 4.25 -7.92 -0.15
CA ASP A 215 5.05 -7.10 -1.06
C ASP A 215 5.69 -5.86 -0.43
N LYS A 216 5.22 -5.43 0.76
CA LYS A 216 5.37 -4.06 1.25
C LYS A 216 6.80 -3.52 1.26
N GLU A 217 7.75 -4.32 1.73
CA GLU A 217 9.13 -3.85 1.88
C GLU A 217 9.92 -3.90 0.56
N ALA A 218 9.40 -4.62 -0.45
CA ALA A 218 10.16 -4.86 -1.68
C ALA A 218 10.39 -3.59 -2.51
N PHE A 219 9.47 -2.63 -2.45
CA PHE A 219 9.55 -1.40 -3.24
C PHE A 219 10.72 -0.52 -2.80
N TRP A 220 10.77 -0.13 -1.53
CA TRP A 220 11.84 0.74 -1.04
C TRP A 220 13.18 0.02 -0.93
N LEU A 221 13.19 -1.28 -0.57
CA LEU A 221 14.41 -2.08 -0.59
C LEU A 221 15.01 -2.17 -1.99
N ALA A 222 14.18 -2.15 -3.03
CA ALA A 222 14.69 -2.15 -4.39
C ALA A 222 15.52 -0.89 -4.70
N TYR A 223 15.12 0.27 -4.18
CA TYR A 223 15.86 1.52 -4.33
C TYR A 223 17.11 1.56 -3.44
N GLU A 224 16.97 1.18 -2.16
CA GLU A 224 18.08 1.13 -1.20
C GLU A 224 19.22 0.22 -1.70
N LEU A 225 18.91 -1.01 -2.12
CA LEU A 225 19.91 -1.96 -2.61
C LEU A 225 20.45 -1.58 -4.00
N ALA A 226 19.72 -0.78 -4.78
CA ALA A 226 20.19 -0.23 -6.05
C ALA A 226 21.07 1.02 -5.88
N HIS A 227 21.26 1.50 -4.64
CA HIS A 227 21.90 2.79 -4.32
C HIS A 227 21.24 3.95 -5.06
N GLN A 228 19.91 3.95 -5.11
CA GLN A 228 19.11 5.02 -5.67
C GLN A 228 18.37 5.76 -4.57
N ASP A 229 18.30 7.08 -4.69
CA ASP A 229 17.53 7.90 -3.76
C ASP A 229 16.05 7.53 -3.84
N TYR A 230 15.39 7.48 -2.69
CA TYR A 230 13.96 7.30 -2.57
C TYR A 230 13.39 8.28 -1.54
N PHE A 231 12.06 8.40 -1.50
CA PHE A 231 11.39 9.29 -0.57
C PHE A 231 10.28 8.55 0.16
N PHE A 232 10.40 8.49 1.48
CA PHE A 232 9.29 8.22 2.37
C PHE A 232 8.62 9.52 2.79
N SER A 233 7.29 9.48 2.93
CA SER A 233 6.54 10.48 3.68
C SER A 233 7.21 10.69 5.05
N PRO A 234 7.45 11.95 5.46
CA PRO A 234 8.04 12.24 6.77
C PRO A 234 7.02 12.03 7.91
N TRP A 235 5.76 11.76 7.56
CA TRP A 235 4.67 11.56 8.49
C TRP A 235 4.51 10.09 8.84
N GLY A 236 4.31 9.81 10.13
CA GLY A 236 3.95 8.48 10.58
C GLY A 236 2.52 8.10 10.18
N LEU A 237 2.23 6.81 10.24
CA LEU A 237 0.92 6.26 9.93
C LEU A 237 -0.11 6.73 10.97
N SER A 238 -1.26 7.20 10.51
CA SER A 238 -2.39 7.56 11.38
C SER A 238 -3.44 6.45 11.41
N LEU A 239 -4.26 6.39 12.45
CA LEU A 239 -5.33 5.41 12.55
C LEU A 239 -6.71 6.08 12.56
N LEU A 240 -7.60 5.57 11.74
CA LEU A 240 -9.02 5.89 11.74
C LEU A 240 -9.75 4.95 12.70
N GLU A 241 -10.62 5.49 13.55
CA GLU A 241 -11.40 4.70 14.51
C GLU A 241 -12.24 3.60 13.83
N SER A 242 -12.24 2.42 14.44
CA SER A 242 -12.91 1.22 13.90
C SER A 242 -14.07 0.69 14.73
N VAL A 243 -14.24 1.13 15.99
CA VAL A 243 -15.33 0.67 16.85
C VAL A 243 -16.33 1.81 17.11
N PRO A 244 -17.62 1.61 16.81
CA PRO A 244 -18.68 2.51 17.28
C PRO A 244 -18.71 2.55 18.82
N ASN A 245 -18.53 3.74 19.40
CA ASN A 245 -18.86 4.07 20.80
C ASN A 245 -18.07 3.40 21.94
N ASN A 246 -16.83 2.90 21.78
CA ASN A 246 -16.01 2.52 22.96
C ASN A 246 -14.49 2.39 22.75
N ASP A 247 -13.92 2.84 21.61
CA ASP A 247 -12.47 2.91 21.43
C ASP A 247 -11.83 4.15 22.11
N LEU A 248 -12.65 5.10 22.60
CA LEU A 248 -12.22 6.15 23.52
C LEU A 248 -11.86 5.62 24.92
N ALA A 249 -11.48 4.35 25.05
CA ALA A 249 -10.92 3.82 26.29
C ALA A 249 -9.68 4.63 26.77
N HIS A 250 -9.09 5.46 25.89
CA HIS A 250 -8.32 6.64 26.26
C HIS A 250 -8.46 7.72 25.18
N PRO A 251 -8.60 9.03 25.49
CA PRO A 251 -8.64 10.11 24.50
C PRO A 251 -7.37 10.21 23.62
N ASN A 252 -6.33 9.46 23.99
CA ASN A 252 -5.03 9.48 23.34
C ASN A 252 -4.67 8.19 22.59
N THR A 253 -5.54 7.17 22.58
CA THR A 253 -5.29 5.91 21.88
C THR A 253 -6.27 5.74 20.73
N MET A 254 -5.77 5.41 19.55
CA MET A 254 -6.60 5.13 18.37
C MET A 254 -6.29 3.74 17.82
N CYS A 255 -7.34 3.00 17.44
CA CYS A 255 -7.25 1.67 16.84
C CYS A 255 -8.08 1.61 15.55
N GLY A 256 -7.49 1.11 14.46
CA GLY A 256 -8.30 0.82 13.27
C GLY A 256 -7.58 0.87 11.93
N SER A 257 -8.24 1.51 10.96
CA SER A 257 -7.81 1.52 9.57
C SER A 257 -6.64 2.49 9.36
N MET A 258 -5.73 2.16 8.45
CA MET A 258 -4.51 2.93 8.23
C MET A 258 -4.84 4.18 7.44
N ALA A 259 -4.41 5.34 7.91
CA ALA A 259 -4.66 6.64 7.32
C ALA A 259 -3.34 7.37 7.06
N HIS A 260 -3.28 8.08 5.95
CA HIS A 260 -2.11 8.86 5.56
C HIS A 260 -2.49 10.27 5.18
N PHE A 261 -1.68 11.22 5.64
CA PHE A 261 -1.76 12.62 5.25
C PHE A 261 -0.91 12.88 4.01
N LEU A 262 -1.12 14.03 3.36
CA LEU A 262 -0.23 14.47 2.29
C LEU A 262 1.23 14.54 2.78
N PRO A 263 2.19 14.04 1.98
CA PRO A 263 3.59 13.92 2.38
C PRO A 263 4.35 15.24 2.17
N THR A 264 3.78 16.36 2.64
CA THR A 264 4.48 17.65 2.60
C THR A 264 5.64 17.64 3.58
N GLU A 265 6.78 18.20 3.18
CA GLU A 265 7.98 18.24 4.02
C GLU A 265 7.90 19.35 5.08
N ASN A 266 7.15 20.43 4.81
CA ASN A 266 6.98 21.55 5.73
C ASN A 266 5.95 21.24 6.84
N GLU A 267 6.37 21.44 8.09
CA GLU A 267 5.55 21.11 9.27
C GLU A 267 4.37 22.03 9.47
N THR A 268 4.52 23.28 9.04
CA THR A 268 3.49 24.32 9.20
C THR A 268 2.37 24.20 8.17
N ASP A 269 2.55 23.38 7.13
CA ASP A 269 1.50 23.10 6.16
C ASP A 269 0.31 22.44 6.86
N THR A 270 -0.90 22.71 6.35
CA THR A 270 -2.13 22.12 6.89
C THR A 270 -2.08 20.60 6.77
N ALA A 271 -2.48 19.89 7.84
CA ALA A 271 -2.57 18.44 7.85
C ALA A 271 -3.77 17.96 7.01
N GLU A 272 -3.56 17.77 5.71
CA GLU A 272 -4.59 17.31 4.78
C GLU A 272 -4.59 15.78 4.66
N LEU A 273 -5.71 15.15 5.03
CA LEU A 273 -5.89 13.71 4.90
C LEU A 273 -5.93 13.31 3.42
N LEU A 274 -5.08 12.38 3.02
CA LEU A 274 -4.97 11.91 1.64
C LEU A 274 -5.81 10.68 1.39
N TYR A 275 -5.61 9.61 2.17
CA TYR A 275 -6.36 8.36 2.02
C TYR A 275 -6.46 7.59 3.32
N VAL A 276 -7.43 6.68 3.35
CA VAL A 276 -7.55 5.64 4.38
C VAL A 276 -7.65 4.28 3.71
N ASN A 277 -6.86 3.31 4.16
CA ASN A 277 -6.91 1.92 3.71
C ASN A 277 -7.56 1.05 4.78
N GLY A 278 -8.63 0.35 4.37
CA GLY A 278 -9.28 -0.61 5.25
C GLY A 278 -10.52 -1.24 4.62
N LYS A 279 -10.46 -2.54 4.37
CA LYS A 279 -11.59 -3.35 3.90
C LYS A 279 -12.88 -3.16 4.71
N ALA A 280 -12.75 -3.02 6.03
CA ALA A 280 -13.85 -2.78 6.96
C ALA A 280 -14.49 -1.39 6.83
N LEU A 281 -14.00 -0.51 5.96
CA LEU A 281 -14.69 0.74 5.63
C LEU A 281 -15.79 0.52 4.59
N LEU A 282 -15.68 -0.54 3.78
CA LEU A 282 -16.58 -0.81 2.66
C LEU A 282 -17.46 -2.02 2.93
N GLU A 283 -16.89 -3.11 3.44
CA GLU A 283 -17.57 -4.38 3.67
C GLU A 283 -17.76 -4.61 5.18
N PRO A 284 -19.00 -4.78 5.68
CA PRO A 284 -19.27 -5.02 7.10
C PRO A 284 -18.61 -6.27 7.69
N PHE A 285 -18.46 -7.32 6.87
CA PHE A 285 -17.90 -8.60 7.27
C PHE A 285 -16.70 -8.96 6.39
N PRO A 286 -15.59 -8.22 6.47
CA PRO A 286 -14.48 -8.32 5.52
C PRO A 286 -13.79 -9.69 5.54
N SER A 287 -13.98 -10.48 6.60
CA SER A 287 -13.47 -11.85 6.76
C SER A 287 -14.58 -12.90 6.83
N GLY A 288 -15.83 -12.53 6.53
CA GLY A 288 -17.03 -13.33 6.77
C GLY A 288 -17.61 -13.15 8.18
N VAL A 289 -18.91 -13.38 8.33
CA VAL A 289 -19.67 -13.10 9.56
C VAL A 289 -19.03 -13.74 10.79
N GLU A 290 -18.73 -15.04 10.73
CA GLU A 290 -18.21 -15.79 11.89
C GLU A 290 -16.85 -15.28 12.36
N LYS A 291 -15.92 -15.03 11.42
CA LYS A 291 -14.57 -14.54 11.74
C LYS A 291 -14.59 -13.08 12.19
N THR A 292 -15.50 -12.26 11.68
CA THR A 292 -15.66 -10.88 12.11
C THR A 292 -16.24 -10.81 13.53
N VAL A 293 -17.24 -11.64 13.87
CA VAL A 293 -17.82 -11.69 15.22
C VAL A 293 -16.81 -12.17 16.26
N LYS A 294 -15.98 -13.17 15.92
CA LYS A 294 -14.88 -13.65 16.77
C LYS A 294 -13.59 -12.82 16.63
N GLY A 295 -13.62 -11.80 15.78
CA GLY A 295 -12.47 -11.01 15.37
C GLY A 295 -12.09 -9.95 16.40
N LYS A 296 -10.99 -9.24 16.11
CA LYS A 296 -10.55 -8.13 16.95
C LYS A 296 -11.38 -6.89 16.70
N ARG A 297 -11.62 -6.12 17.77
CA ARG A 297 -12.44 -4.89 17.72
C ARG A 297 -11.87 -3.83 16.77
N SER A 298 -10.55 -3.74 16.69
CA SER A 298 -9.78 -2.87 15.78
C SER A 298 -10.03 -3.07 14.28
N ARG A 299 -10.81 -4.10 13.90
CA ARG A 299 -11.12 -4.45 12.50
C ARG A 299 -12.61 -4.46 12.23
N MET A 300 -13.40 -3.84 13.11
CA MET A 300 -14.84 -3.74 12.94
C MET A 300 -15.21 -2.70 11.90
N PHE A 301 -16.38 -2.91 11.31
CA PHE A 301 -16.99 -1.96 10.40
C PHE A 301 -17.58 -0.81 11.20
N ASN A 302 -16.99 0.38 11.03
CA ASN A 302 -17.52 1.61 11.60
C ASN A 302 -18.37 2.33 10.56
N LEU A 303 -19.67 2.44 10.82
CA LEU A 303 -20.60 3.15 9.95
C LEU A 303 -20.31 4.66 9.87
N ASN A 304 -19.90 5.25 10.99
CA ASN A 304 -19.74 6.70 11.09
C ASN A 304 -18.50 7.03 11.95
N PRO A 305 -17.29 6.79 11.41
CA PRO A 305 -16.09 7.21 12.11
C PRO A 305 -16.07 8.75 12.24
N THR A 306 -15.55 9.21 13.37
CA THR A 306 -15.57 10.61 13.80
C THR A 306 -14.16 11.17 14.04
N HIS A 307 -13.20 10.32 14.44
CA HIS A 307 -11.84 10.75 14.78
C HIS A 307 -10.75 9.95 14.04
N LEU A 308 -9.59 10.57 13.94
CA LEU A 308 -8.34 9.95 13.52
C LEU A 308 -7.18 10.37 14.41
N THR A 309 -6.10 9.59 14.39
CA THR A 309 -4.81 10.02 14.93
C THR A 309 -4.33 11.30 14.22
N PRO A 310 -3.88 12.33 14.96
CA PRO A 310 -3.27 13.53 14.37
C PRO A 310 -2.02 13.20 13.56
N ARG A 311 -1.72 14.04 12.56
CA ARG A 311 -0.46 13.94 11.81
C ARG A 311 0.72 14.19 12.75
N TYR A 312 1.73 13.33 12.70
CA TYR A 312 2.95 13.43 13.52
C TYR A 312 4.18 13.00 12.72
N ARG A 313 5.36 13.49 13.08
CA ARG A 313 6.63 13.09 12.44
C ARG A 313 6.96 11.65 12.77
N HIS A 314 7.30 10.87 11.75
CA HIS A 314 7.64 9.46 11.93
C HIS A 314 8.80 9.26 12.91
N ASP A 315 9.82 10.09 12.82
CA ASP A 315 11.04 9.99 13.63
C ASP A 315 10.81 10.34 15.11
N ASP A 316 9.75 11.08 15.42
CA ASP A 316 9.36 11.48 16.78
C ASP A 316 8.54 10.38 17.50
N PHE A 317 8.30 9.24 16.85
CA PHE A 317 7.49 8.18 17.43
C PHE A 317 8.14 7.56 18.68
N ASP A 318 7.43 7.62 19.81
CA ASP A 318 7.85 6.97 21.05
C ASP A 318 7.56 5.46 21.03
N LEU A 319 8.61 4.65 20.93
CA LEU A 319 8.52 3.18 20.97
C LEU A 319 7.90 2.61 22.25
N ALA A 320 7.86 3.37 23.36
CA ALA A 320 7.20 2.94 24.58
C ALA A 320 5.68 2.89 24.45
N THR A 321 5.10 3.63 23.49
CA THR A 321 3.65 3.68 23.24
C THR A 321 3.18 2.59 22.27
N SER A 322 4.10 1.92 21.58
CA SER A 322 3.84 0.76 20.72
C SER A 322 3.52 -0.50 21.57
N LYS A 323 2.35 -0.55 22.20
CA LYS A 323 1.90 -1.72 22.98
C LYS A 323 1.22 -2.79 22.12
N SER A 324 0.61 -2.39 21.00
CA SER A 324 -0.05 -3.30 20.09
C SER A 324 0.22 -2.91 18.64
N PHE A 325 0.11 -3.88 17.73
CA PHE A 325 0.21 -3.60 16.29
C PHE A 325 -1.06 -2.95 15.70
N GLU A 326 -2.17 -2.88 16.43
CA GLU A 326 -3.45 -2.42 15.86
C GLU A 326 -3.95 -1.11 16.44
N CYS A 327 -3.28 -0.64 17.49
CA CYS A 327 -3.57 0.60 18.18
C CYS A 327 -2.28 1.38 18.38
N MET A 328 -2.37 2.69 18.26
CA MET A 328 -1.31 3.61 18.65
C MET A 328 -1.73 4.32 19.92
N ASP A 329 -0.99 4.09 20.99
CA ASP A 329 -1.24 4.75 22.27
C ASP A 329 -0.56 6.12 22.31
N ASN A 330 -1.15 7.04 23.08
CA ASN A 330 -0.58 8.35 23.40
C ASN A 330 -0.30 9.29 22.21
N LEU A 331 -0.90 9.07 21.04
CA LEU A 331 -0.77 9.99 19.89
C LEU A 331 -1.92 11.01 19.80
N GLY A 332 -2.94 10.90 20.64
CA GLY A 332 -4.08 11.81 20.60
C GLY A 332 -5.13 11.40 19.57
N SER A 333 -6.18 12.21 19.49
CA SER A 333 -7.25 12.10 18.51
C SER A 333 -7.68 13.50 18.05
N VAL A 334 -7.99 13.65 16.76
CA VAL A 334 -8.57 14.86 16.17
C VAL A 334 -9.82 14.50 15.38
N PRO A 335 -10.79 15.42 15.25
CA PRO A 335 -11.96 15.20 14.41
C PRO A 335 -11.58 14.98 12.94
N LEU A 336 -12.33 14.12 12.26
CA LEU A 336 -12.21 13.95 10.81
C LEU A 336 -12.57 15.24 10.06
N PRO A 337 -11.94 15.52 8.93
CA PRO A 337 -12.31 16.65 8.10
C PRO A 337 -13.73 16.46 7.57
N HIS A 338 -14.48 17.56 7.45
CA HIS A 338 -15.90 17.54 7.07
C HIS A 338 -16.18 16.81 5.73
N TYR A 339 -15.24 16.85 4.79
CA TYR A 339 -15.36 16.18 3.49
C TYR A 339 -15.23 14.65 3.57
N PHE A 340 -14.65 14.10 4.64
CA PHE A 340 -14.35 12.66 4.75
C PHE A 340 -15.61 11.81 4.60
N PHE A 341 -16.67 12.16 5.33
CA PHE A 341 -17.91 11.38 5.33
C PHE A 341 -18.56 11.36 3.94
N GLY A 342 -18.53 12.48 3.22
CA GLY A 342 -19.03 12.55 1.85
C GLY A 342 -18.27 11.61 0.90
N ARG A 343 -16.93 11.58 1.00
CA ARG A 343 -16.08 10.68 0.21
C ARG A 343 -16.31 9.21 0.56
N LEU A 344 -16.39 8.89 1.85
CA LEU A 344 -16.67 7.53 2.30
C LEU A 344 -18.05 7.06 1.83
N LEU A 345 -19.08 7.90 1.91
CA LEU A 345 -20.44 7.57 1.46
C LEU A 345 -20.50 7.31 -0.05
N ARG A 346 -19.87 8.16 -0.86
CA ARG A 346 -19.80 7.95 -2.32
C ARG A 346 -19.04 6.65 -2.67
N ARG A 347 -17.90 6.42 -2.02
CA ARG A 347 -17.13 5.17 -2.17
C ARG A 347 -17.96 3.94 -1.82
N ARG A 348 -18.74 3.99 -0.73
CA ARG A 348 -19.67 2.93 -0.31
C ARG A 348 -20.83 2.76 -1.30
N PHE A 349 -21.41 3.86 -1.79
CA PHE A 349 -22.48 3.84 -2.77
C PHE A 349 -22.06 3.07 -4.03
N HIS A 350 -20.89 3.36 -4.61
CA HIS A 350 -20.36 2.59 -5.75
C HIS A 350 -20.07 1.13 -5.39
N TYR A 351 -19.58 0.87 -4.17
CA TYR A 351 -19.34 -0.50 -3.73
C TYR A 351 -20.66 -1.29 -3.66
N PHE A 352 -21.68 -0.76 -2.99
CA PHE A 352 -22.99 -1.39 -2.92
C PHE A 352 -23.62 -1.57 -4.30
N ALA A 353 -23.54 -0.57 -5.18
CA ALA A 353 -24.06 -0.68 -6.54
C ALA A 353 -23.42 -1.84 -7.33
N ALA A 354 -22.12 -2.06 -7.15
CA ALA A 354 -21.43 -3.19 -7.76
C ALA A 354 -21.87 -4.55 -7.16
N GLU A 355 -22.05 -4.62 -5.84
CA GLU A 355 -22.44 -5.87 -5.14
C GLU A 355 -23.92 -6.24 -5.34
N THR A 356 -24.80 -5.26 -5.58
CA THR A 356 -26.25 -5.48 -5.74
C THR A 356 -26.72 -5.46 -7.20
N ASN A 357 -25.80 -5.44 -8.16
CA ASN A 357 -26.07 -5.38 -9.60
C ASN A 357 -26.81 -4.11 -10.06
N ALA A 358 -26.78 -3.04 -9.27
CA ALA A 358 -27.37 -1.74 -9.62
C ALA A 358 -26.39 -0.91 -10.48
N TYR A 359 -25.98 -1.46 -11.62
CA TYR A 359 -24.83 -0.92 -12.39
C TYR A 359 -25.04 0.46 -13.00
N GLU A 360 -26.27 0.92 -13.17
CA GLU A 360 -26.56 2.29 -13.63
C GLU A 360 -26.02 3.34 -12.65
N ALA A 361 -26.09 3.06 -11.34
CA ALA A 361 -25.58 3.93 -10.29
C ALA A 361 -24.04 4.05 -10.27
N LEU A 362 -23.32 3.25 -11.06
CA LEU A 362 -21.86 3.35 -11.17
C LEU A 362 -21.43 4.54 -12.05
N GLY A 363 -22.32 5.08 -12.88
CA GLY A 363 -22.04 6.25 -13.72
C GLY A 363 -22.13 7.58 -12.97
N ASP A 364 -22.82 7.60 -11.83
CA ASP A 364 -23.08 8.82 -11.08
C ASP A 364 -21.89 9.19 -10.21
N CYS A 365 -21.66 10.49 -10.00
CA CYS A 365 -20.73 10.98 -9.00
C CYS A 365 -21.49 11.87 -8.01
N PRO A 366 -22.34 11.30 -7.15
CA PRO A 366 -23.18 12.09 -6.27
C PRO A 366 -22.29 12.92 -5.34
N GLU A 367 -22.32 14.23 -5.51
CA GLU A 367 -21.77 15.15 -4.54
C GLU A 367 -22.85 15.48 -3.52
N ARG A 368 -22.47 15.61 -2.24
CA ARG A 368 -23.38 16.15 -1.24
C ARG A 368 -23.52 17.64 -1.55
N THR A 369 -24.55 18.02 -2.28
CA THR A 369 -25.03 19.41 -2.30
C THR A 369 -25.58 19.71 -0.90
N GLY A 370 -24.80 20.35 -0.05
CA GLY A 370 -25.21 20.74 1.31
C GLY A 370 -24.08 20.69 2.32
#